data_AF-A0A6F8T7V0-F1
#
_entry.id   AF-A0A6F8T7V0-F1
#
_cell.length_a   1.000
_cell.length_b   1.000
_cell.length_c   1.000
_cell.angle_alpha   90.00
_cell.angle_beta   90.00
_cell.angle_gamma   90.00
#
_symmetry.space_group_name_H-M   'P 1'
#
loop_
_entity.id
_entity.type
_entity.pdbx_description
1 polymer ?
#
loop_
_entity_poly.entity_id
_entity_poly.type
_entity_poly.pdbx_seq_one_letter_code
_entity_poly.pdbx_strand_id
1 'polypeptide(L)' 'MKKLGFVVLAVLALSACSSRYSSNGENLYLRSRNGEKLEVPPPLTSSNLSTFYDLPPQNQSAQVSIAPPVDVITS' A
#
# COMPACT_ATOMS: atom_id res chain seq x y z
N MET A 1 -31.50 7.74 -29.11
CA MET A 1 -31.14 7.98 -27.70
C MET A 1 -30.92 6.69 -26.89
N LYS A 2 -31.79 5.67 -26.95
CA LYS A 2 -31.65 4.44 -26.13
C LYS A 2 -30.33 3.65 -26.32
N LYS A 3 -29.85 3.50 -27.56
CA LYS A 3 -28.61 2.73 -27.86
C LYS A 3 -27.35 3.38 -27.28
N LEU A 4 -27.30 4.71 -27.24
CA LEU A 4 -26.16 5.45 -26.68
C LEU A 4 -26.09 5.27 -25.15
N GLY A 5 -27.24 5.25 -24.49
CA GLY A 5 -27.32 4.98 -23.05
C GLY A 5 -26.80 3.59 -22.67
N PHE A 6 -27.09 2.56 -23.48
CA PHE A 6 -26.55 1.21 -23.26
C PHE A 6 -25.02 1.15 -23.41
N VAL A 7 -24.45 1.86 -24.39
CA VAL A 7 -22.99 1.90 -24.58
C VAL A 7 -22.31 2.59 -23.39
N VAL A 8 -22.87 3.72 -22.92
CA VAL A 8 -22.33 4.43 -21.75
C VAL A 8 -22.42 3.58 -20.48
N LEU A 9 -23.55 2.88 -20.27
CA LEU A 9 -23.74 1.98 -19.14
C LEU A 9 -22.73 0.81 -19.17
N ALA A 10 -22.50 0.23 -20.35
CA ALA A 10 -21.54 -0.85 -20.51
C ALA A 10 -20.11 -0.39 -20.18
N VAL A 11 -19.68 0.78 -20.68
CA VAL A 11 -18.33 1.32 -20.39
C VAL A 11 -18.15 1.58 -18.89
N LEU A 12 -19.16 2.17 -18.23
CA LEU A 12 -19.13 2.39 -16.78
C LEU A 12 -19.08 1.07 -16.00
N ALA A 13 -19.88 0.08 -16.38
CA ALA A 13 -19.87 -1.25 -15.75
C ALA A 13 -18.52 -1.97 -15.90
N LEU A 14 -17.90 -1.91 -17.08
CA LEU A 14 -16.56 -2.49 -17.30
C LEU A 14 -15.47 -1.79 -16.47
N SER A 15 -15.58 -0.47 -16.26
CA SER A 15 -14.63 0.28 -15.44
C SER A 15 -14.79 0.03 -13.93
N ALA A 16 -15.96 -0.39 -13.46
CA ALA A 16 -16.20 -0.73 -12.06
C ALA A 16 -15.60 -2.09 -11.67
N CYS A 17 -15.50 -3.03 -12.62
CA CYS A 17 -14.89 -4.34 -12.39
C CYS A 17 -13.35 -4.31 -12.36
N SER A 18 -12.72 -3.23 -12.82
CA SER A 18 -11.26 -3.06 -12.76
C SER A 18 -10.83 -2.38 -11.45
N SER A 19 -11.32 -2.88 -10.30
CA SER A 19 -10.89 -2.40 -9.00
C SER A 19 -9.40 -2.68 -8.82
N ARG A 20 -8.57 -1.67 -9.13
CA ARG A 20 -7.13 -1.66 -8.91
C ARG A 20 -6.77 -1.58 -7.43
N TYR A 21 -7.73 -1.21 -6.58
CA TYR A 21 -7.53 -1.00 -5.16
C TYR A 21 -7.59 -2.32 -4.41
N SER A 22 -6.44 -2.73 -3.90
CA SER A 22 -6.30 -3.91 -3.05
C SER A 22 -6.85 -3.66 -1.64
N SER A 23 -6.86 -2.40 -1.18
CA SER A 23 -7.43 -2.01 0.12
C SER A 23 -7.93 -0.56 0.13
N ASN A 24 -8.87 -0.27 1.03
CA ASN A 24 -9.47 1.07 1.20
C ASN A 24 -8.47 2.15 1.66
N GLY A 25 -7.25 1.78 2.08
CA GLY A 25 -6.23 2.70 2.60
C GLY A 25 -5.03 2.91 1.70
N GLU A 26 -4.98 2.29 0.52
CA GLU A 26 -3.78 2.20 -0.33
C GLU A 26 -3.11 3.57 -0.59
N ASN A 27 -3.89 4.57 -1.02
CA ASN A 27 -3.34 5.90 -1.28
C ASN A 27 -2.82 6.63 -0.03
N LEU A 28 -3.35 6.34 1.15
CA LEU A 28 -2.91 6.96 2.40
C LEU A 28 -1.56 6.39 2.83
N TYR A 29 -1.43 5.07 2.80
CA TYR A 29 -0.19 4.39 3.18
C TYR A 29 0.95 4.64 2.17
N LEU A 30 0.65 4.67 0.86
CA LEU A 30 1.66 4.95 -0.18
C LEU A 30 2.26 6.36 -0.09
N ARG A 31 1.55 7.32 0.51
CA ARG A 31 2.03 8.70 0.72
C ARG A 31 2.73 8.89 2.06
N SER A 32 2.60 7.93 2.97
CA SER A 32 3.14 8.02 4.32
C SER A 32 4.67 7.97 4.29
N ARG A 33 5.30 8.79 5.14
CA ARG A 33 6.74 8.83 5.34
C ARG A 33 7.09 8.54 6.79
N ASN A 34 8.26 7.95 7.01
CA ASN A 34 8.83 7.81 8.35
C ASN A 34 8.94 9.21 8.97
N GLY A 35 8.57 9.31 10.25
CA GLY A 35 8.69 10.54 11.01
C GLY A 35 10.15 10.91 11.29
N GLU A 36 10.34 12.01 12.02
CA GLU A 36 11.65 12.42 12.46
C GLU A 36 12.32 11.35 13.34
N LYS A 37 13.64 11.30 13.29
CA LYS A 37 14.42 10.42 14.14
C LYS A 37 14.25 10.86 15.58
N LEU A 38 14.03 9.90 16.47
CA LEU A 38 13.93 10.18 17.90
C LEU A 38 15.26 10.75 18.43
N GLU A 39 15.20 11.98 18.96
CA GLU A 39 16.31 12.58 19.69
C GLU A 39 16.22 12.23 21.18
N VAL A 40 17.29 11.66 21.72
CA VAL A 40 17.39 11.33 23.13
C VAL A 40 18.31 12.35 23.80
N PRO A 41 17.79 13.23 24.66
CA PRO A 41 18.60 14.27 25.28
C PRO A 41 19.50 13.69 26.38
N PRO A 42 20.70 14.24 26.60
CA PRO A 42 21.55 13.87 27.73
C PRO A 42 20.83 14.09 29.08
N PRO A 43 21.06 13.25 30.12
CA PRO A 43 21.98 12.10 30.18
C PRO A 43 21.35 10.78 29.70
N LEU A 44 20.16 10.82 29.10
CA LEU A 44 19.48 9.61 28.63
C LEU A 44 20.23 9.03 27.43
N THR A 45 20.09 7.71 27.23
CA THR A 45 20.71 7.01 26.11
C THR A 45 19.68 6.19 25.36
N SER A 46 19.93 5.96 24.07
CA SER A 46 19.08 5.14 23.22
C SER A 46 19.20 3.63 23.48
N SER A 47 20.07 3.22 24.41
CA SER A 47 20.42 1.80 24.66
C SER A 47 19.23 0.92 25.05
N ASN A 48 18.21 1.48 25.70
CA ASN A 48 17.01 0.77 26.15
C ASN A 48 15.78 1.07 25.29
N LEU A 49 15.93 1.76 24.15
CA LEU A 49 14.82 2.01 23.27
C LEU A 49 14.38 0.71 22.59
N SER A 50 13.07 0.51 22.52
CA SER A 50 12.49 -0.60 21.76
C SER A 50 12.85 -0.48 20.27
N THR A 51 13.06 -1.63 19.63
CA THR A 51 13.22 -1.75 18.16
C THR A 51 11.99 -1.23 17.40
N PHE A 52 10.86 -0.98 18.07
CA PHE A 52 9.71 -0.32 17.47
C PHE A 52 10.02 1.01 16.79
N TYR A 53 11.03 1.75 17.28
CA TYR A 53 11.47 3.01 16.67
C TYR A 53 12.52 2.84 15.57
N ASP A 54 13.00 1.61 15.34
CA ASP A 54 13.95 1.30 14.29
C ASP A 54 13.19 1.05 12.98
N LEU A 55 12.79 2.16 12.34
CA LEU A 55 12.00 2.12 11.12
C LEU A 55 12.89 1.74 9.92
N PRO A 56 12.44 0.80 9.06
CA PRO A 56 13.19 0.44 7.87
C PRO A 56 13.30 1.62 6.90
N PRO A 57 14.36 1.67 6.08
CA PRO A 57 14.51 2.70 5.06
C PRO A 57 13.37 2.61 4.03
N GLN A 58 12.75 3.75 3.73
CA GLN A 58 11.68 3.85 2.73
C GLN A 58 12.21 4.13 1.31
N ASN A 59 13.25 3.42 0.89
CA ASN A 59 13.85 3.53 -0.44
C ASN A 59 13.32 2.49 -1.45
N GLN A 60 12.39 1.64 -1.02
CA GLN A 60 11.80 0.58 -1.85
C GLN A 60 10.39 0.94 -2.30
N SER A 61 9.94 0.29 -3.39
CA SER A 61 8.55 0.40 -3.83
C SER A 61 7.61 -0.22 -2.80
N ALA A 62 6.61 0.53 -2.36
CA ALA A 62 5.55 0.04 -1.49
C ALA A 62 4.44 -0.71 -2.25
N GLN A 63 4.52 -0.77 -3.59
CA GLN A 63 3.57 -1.53 -4.40
C GLN A 63 3.96 -3.01 -4.37
N VAL A 64 3.14 -3.83 -3.71
CA VAL A 64 3.33 -5.28 -3.58
C VAL A 64 2.11 -6.02 -4.11
N SER A 65 2.31 -7.22 -4.65
CA SER A 65 1.20 -8.11 -4.97
C SER A 65 0.63 -8.70 -3.67
N ILE A 66 -0.68 -8.58 -3.50
CA ILE A 66 -1.42 -9.25 -2.41
C ILE A 66 -2.07 -10.56 -2.87
N ALA A 67 -1.86 -10.95 -4.12
CA ALA A 67 -2.35 -12.24 -4.60
C ALA A 67 -1.65 -13.36 -3.82
N PRO A 68 -2.35 -14.45 -3.50
CA PRO A 68 -1.73 -15.62 -2.90
C PRO A 68 -0.52 -16.09 -3.73
N PRO A 69 0.56 -16.58 -3.09
CA PRO A 69 1.67 -17.17 -3.82
C PRO A 69 1.17 -18.39 -4.61
N VAL A 70 1.64 -18.53 -5.84
CA VAL A 70 1.38 -19.71 -6.66
C VAL A 70 2.48 -20.73 -6.36
N ASP A 71 2.12 -21.82 -5.70
CA ASP A 71 3.03 -22.95 -5.57
C ASP A 71 3.31 -23.52 -6.97
N VAL A 72 4.59 -23.63 -7.32
CA VAL A 72 5.00 -24.35 -8.52
C VAL A 72 4.73 -25.83 -8.24
N ILE A 73 3.58 -26.32 -8.68
CA ILE A 73 3.31 -27.76 -8.67
C ILE A 73 4.23 -28.38 -9.72
N THR A 74 5.41 -28.82 -9.30
CA THR A 74 6.28 -29.67 -10.12
C THR A 74 5.65 -31.05 -10.18
N SER A 75 4.90 -31.30 -11.25
CA SER A 75 4.42 -32.64 -11.65
C SER A 75 5.47 -33.37 -12.47
#